data_AF-A0AAQ1P078-F1
#
_entry.id   AF-A0AAQ1P078-F1
#
_cell.length_a   1.000
_cell.length_b   1.000
_cell.length_c   1.000
_cell.angle_alpha   90.00
_cell.angle_beta   90.00
_cell.angle_gamma   90.00
#
_symmetry.space_group_name_H-M   'P 1'
#
loop_
_entity.id
_entity.type
_entity.pdbx_description
1 polymer ?
#
loop_
_entity_poly.entity_id
_entity_poly.type
_entity_poly.pdbx_seq_one_letter_code
_entity_poly.pdbx_strand_id
1 'polypeptide(L)'
;MFFWITKGVSETYIPTVQSEIIHPLHSISPNTSTKKLETGDNLEYKLEKGIHSEYKSNSSLRKSGLNSIESLSTLMAKDLMTSPVVSFLEDNPIKRAEEIFVQKRFRHVPVLNQKNTLCGILSDRDWMRWRLEHNPDTTQTIGEIMKTKILSVQIHARILEISKVLFEERIGCLPIINDKIEVIGIITRSDILRAILKMSQIEFLA
;
A
#
# COMPACT_ATOMS: atom_id res chain seq x y z
N MET A 1 -10.74 -7.01 -10.64
CA MET A 1 -11.48 -5.72 -10.58
C MET A 1 -11.28 -5.08 -9.20
N PHE A 2 -11.25 -3.74 -9.13
CA PHE A 2 -11.17 -2.97 -7.88
C PHE A 2 -12.51 -2.29 -7.58
N PHE A 3 -12.82 -2.08 -6.30
CA PHE A 3 -14.08 -1.50 -5.87
C PHE A 3 -13.91 -0.59 -4.67
N TRP A 4 -14.58 0.56 -4.71
CA TRP A 4 -14.88 1.30 -3.50
C TRP A 4 -16.05 0.64 -2.79
N ILE A 5 -15.90 0.36 -1.50
CA ILE A 5 -16.98 -0.09 -0.64
C ILE A 5 -17.24 1.02 0.37
N THR A 6 -18.49 1.47 0.42
CA THR A 6 -18.96 2.44 1.41
C THR A 6 -20.14 1.85 2.16
N LYS A 7 -19.95 1.53 3.44
CA LYS A 7 -20.98 0.92 4.30
C LYS A 7 -21.66 -0.32 3.65
N GLY A 8 -20.88 -1.18 3.02
CA GLY A 8 -21.36 -2.41 2.37
C GLY A 8 -21.89 -2.25 0.94
N VAL A 9 -21.93 -1.03 0.39
CA VAL A 9 -22.29 -0.79 -1.02
C VAL A 9 -21.02 -0.70 -1.86
N SER A 10 -20.94 -1.49 -2.94
CA SER A 10 -19.78 -1.51 -3.84
C SER A 10 -19.99 -0.66 -5.09
N GLU A 11 -19.02 0.18 -5.40
CA GLU A 11 -18.89 0.94 -6.65
C GLU A 11 -17.60 0.52 -7.36
N THR A 12 -17.67 0.30 -8.68
CA THR A 12 -16.49 -0.11 -9.44
C THR A 12 -15.46 1.01 -9.47
N TYR A 13 -14.21 0.68 -9.16
CA TYR A 13 -13.07 1.57 -9.29
C TYR A 13 -12.20 1.12 -10.46
N ILE A 14 -11.98 2.04 -11.40
CA ILE A 14 -11.03 1.85 -12.50
C ILE A 14 -9.79 2.67 -12.13
N PRO A 15 -8.66 2.03 -11.82
CA PRO A 15 -7.43 2.74 -11.51
C PRO A 15 -7.08 3.71 -12.64
N THR A 16 -6.85 4.98 -12.30
CA THR A 16 -6.46 5.96 -13.30
C THR A 16 -5.08 5.64 -13.87
N VAL A 17 -4.94 5.66 -15.19
CA VAL A 17 -3.63 5.52 -15.83
C VAL A 17 -2.90 6.85 -15.69
N GLN A 18 -2.22 7.08 -14.56
CA GLN A 18 -1.23 8.14 -14.48
C GLN A 18 0.01 7.65 -15.25
N SER A 19 0.46 8.44 -16.23
CA SER A 19 1.80 8.27 -16.82
C SER A 19 2.81 8.37 -15.68
N GLU A 20 3.68 7.37 -15.52
CA GLU A 20 4.64 7.25 -14.42
C GLU A 20 5.35 8.58 -14.12
N ILE A 21 4.88 9.33 -13.14
CA ILE A 21 5.67 10.39 -12.52
C ILE A 21 6.43 9.71 -11.39
N ILE A 22 7.52 9.00 -11.75
CA ILE A 22 8.54 8.68 -10.76
C ILE A 22 9.15 10.03 -10.39
N HIS A 23 8.65 10.64 -9.31
CA HIS A 23 9.31 11.79 -8.74
C HIS A 23 10.75 11.38 -8.41
N PRO A 24 11.77 12.08 -8.92
CA PRO A 24 13.14 11.83 -8.53
C PRO A 24 13.20 11.81 -7.00
N LEU A 25 13.80 10.77 -6.42
CA LEU A 25 14.13 10.78 -5.00
C LEU A 25 14.92 12.07 -4.76
N HIS A 26 14.36 12.99 -3.96
CA HIS A 26 14.95 14.31 -3.76
C HIS A 26 16.45 14.18 -3.52
N SER A 27 17.26 14.69 -4.45
CA SER A 27 18.67 14.90 -4.19
C SER A 27 18.75 15.94 -3.09
N ILE A 28 19.19 15.54 -1.90
CA ILE A 28 19.60 16.48 -0.86
C ILE A 28 20.79 17.24 -1.45
N SER A 29 20.53 18.44 -1.98
CA SER A 29 21.61 19.32 -2.43
C SER A 29 22.42 19.74 -1.20
N PRO A 30 23.77 19.68 -1.25
CA PRO A 30 24.58 20.20 -0.17
C PRO A 30 24.27 21.69 -0.01
N ASN A 31 23.92 22.05 1.22
CA ASN A 31 23.58 23.39 1.63
C ASN A 31 24.82 24.28 1.48
N THR A 32 24.83 25.21 0.52
CA THR A 32 25.85 26.27 0.45
C THR A 32 25.15 27.62 0.43
N SER A 33 25.15 28.25 1.59
CA SER A 33 24.86 29.67 1.77
C SER A 33 25.86 30.52 0.98
N THR A 34 25.41 31.25 -0.05
CA THR A 34 26.00 32.55 -0.44
C THR A 34 24.97 33.41 -1.19
N LYS A 35 24.90 34.68 -0.76
CA LYS A 35 24.05 35.79 -1.24
C LYS A 35 24.22 36.15 -2.73
N LYS A 36 23.10 36.65 -3.34
CA LYS A 36 22.93 37.78 -4.31
C LYS A 36 23.79 37.75 -5.62
N LEU A 37 23.36 38.13 -6.83
CA LEU A 37 22.39 39.12 -7.34
C LEU A 37 22.13 38.85 -8.86
N GLU A 38 21.00 39.35 -9.38
CA GLU A 38 20.53 39.70 -10.76
C GLU A 38 21.51 39.54 -11.97
N THR A 39 21.16 39.19 -13.23
CA THR A 39 20.15 39.71 -14.18
C THR A 39 20.28 38.96 -15.54
N GLY A 40 19.23 38.88 -16.37
CA GLY A 40 19.34 38.99 -17.86
C GLY A 40 19.36 37.73 -18.76
N ASP A 41 18.29 37.60 -19.55
CA ASP A 41 18.14 37.15 -20.96
C ASP A 41 18.75 35.86 -21.56
N ASN A 42 17.84 35.06 -22.16
CA ASN A 42 17.87 34.34 -23.45
C ASN A 42 19.18 33.69 -23.95
N LEU A 43 19.15 32.35 -24.14
CA LEU A 43 19.18 31.65 -25.45
C LEU A 43 19.73 30.21 -25.35
N GLU A 44 19.15 29.37 -26.22
CA GLU A 44 19.77 28.24 -26.91
C GLU A 44 20.11 26.92 -26.18
N TYR A 45 19.34 25.91 -26.61
CA TYR A 45 19.78 24.53 -26.73
C TYR A 45 21.14 24.43 -27.41
N LYS A 46 22.14 23.92 -26.68
CA LYS A 46 23.33 23.27 -27.23
C LYS A 46 23.53 21.94 -26.50
N LEU A 47 23.14 20.86 -27.17
CA LEU A 47 23.82 19.58 -26.98
C LEU A 47 25.25 19.76 -27.48
N GLU A 48 26.24 19.63 -26.61
CA GLU A 48 27.30 18.63 -26.74
C GLU A 48 28.40 18.77 -25.66
N LYS A 49 28.89 17.60 -25.27
CA LYS A 49 30.15 17.27 -24.56
C LYS A 49 30.14 17.30 -23.03
N GLY A 50 29.95 16.09 -22.49
CA GLY A 50 31.00 15.50 -21.67
C GLY A 50 30.71 15.41 -20.18
N ILE A 51 29.98 14.36 -19.77
CA ILE A 51 30.31 13.65 -18.53
C ILE A 51 30.42 12.18 -18.88
N HIS A 52 31.67 11.76 -19.15
CA HIS A 52 32.09 10.40 -18.88
C HIS A 52 31.85 10.14 -17.38
N SER A 53 30.77 9.42 -17.07
CA SER A 53 30.78 8.56 -15.90
C SER A 53 30.62 7.14 -16.41
N GLU A 54 31.71 6.39 -16.27
CA GLU A 54 31.74 4.95 -16.45
C GLU A 54 30.75 4.28 -15.49
N TYR A 55 29.48 4.21 -15.85
CA TYR A 55 28.61 3.16 -15.35
C TYR A 55 28.79 1.95 -16.24
N LYS A 56 29.89 1.23 -16.00
CA LYS A 56 30.13 -0.12 -16.52
C LYS A 56 28.94 -1.00 -16.14
N SER A 57 28.12 -1.28 -17.15
CA SER A 57 27.41 -2.54 -17.41
C SER A 57 27.49 -3.62 -16.32
N ASN A 58 26.59 -3.58 -15.34
CA ASN A 58 26.23 -4.77 -14.56
C ASN A 58 25.15 -5.54 -15.31
N SER A 59 25.56 -6.37 -16.27
CA SER A 59 24.68 -7.23 -17.07
C SER A 59 24.06 -8.40 -16.28
N SER A 60 24.62 -8.74 -15.12
CA SER A 60 24.11 -9.79 -14.22
C SER A 60 22.93 -9.33 -13.35
N LEU A 61 22.99 -8.10 -12.81
CA LEU A 61 21.89 -7.49 -12.03
C LEU A 61 20.64 -7.21 -12.88
N ARG A 62 20.80 -6.97 -14.19
CA ARG A 62 19.66 -6.85 -15.11
C ARG A 62 18.94 -8.17 -15.36
N LYS A 63 19.67 -9.30 -15.44
CA LYS A 63 19.07 -10.62 -15.69
C LYS A 63 18.22 -11.13 -14.52
N SER A 64 18.66 -10.93 -13.28
CA SER A 64 17.88 -11.34 -12.09
C SER A 64 16.62 -10.49 -11.89
N GLY A 65 16.71 -9.18 -12.14
CA GLY A 65 15.56 -8.27 -12.07
C GLY A 65 14.47 -8.56 -13.10
N LEU A 66 14.85 -8.90 -14.35
CA LEU A 66 13.90 -9.26 -15.41
C LEU A 66 13.11 -10.54 -15.08
N ASN A 67 13.79 -11.58 -14.58
CA ASN A 67 13.13 -12.83 -14.17
C ASN A 67 12.16 -12.61 -12.99
N SER A 68 12.53 -11.72 -12.06
CA SER A 68 11.69 -11.39 -10.89
C SER A 68 10.39 -10.70 -11.29
N ILE A 69 10.47 -9.74 -12.23
CA ILE A 69 9.30 -9.01 -12.74
C ILE A 69 8.40 -9.93 -13.57
N GLU A 70 8.98 -10.79 -14.40
CA GLU A 70 8.23 -11.80 -15.17
C GLU A 70 7.45 -12.73 -14.23
N SER A 71 8.09 -13.22 -13.16
CA SER A 71 7.43 -14.05 -12.15
C SER A 71 6.30 -13.31 -11.42
N LEU A 72 6.54 -12.08 -10.96
CA LEU A 72 5.51 -11.23 -10.31
C LEU A 72 4.33 -10.92 -11.24
N SER A 73 4.58 -10.81 -12.54
CA SER A 73 3.54 -10.50 -13.51
C SER A 73 2.44 -11.56 -13.48
N THR A 74 2.78 -12.82 -13.27
CA THR A 74 1.82 -13.94 -13.30
C THR A 74 1.03 -14.11 -12.01
N LEU A 75 1.49 -13.52 -10.89
CA LEU A 75 0.84 -13.69 -9.60
C LEU A 75 -0.47 -12.90 -9.49
N MET A 76 -1.41 -13.48 -8.76
CA MET A 76 -2.70 -12.92 -8.41
C MET A 76 -2.82 -12.71 -6.90
N ALA A 77 -3.85 -11.96 -6.49
CA ALA A 77 -4.15 -11.68 -5.09
C ALA A 77 -4.22 -12.97 -4.24
N LYS A 78 -4.90 -14.01 -4.74
CA LYS A 78 -5.01 -15.32 -4.08
C LYS A 78 -3.67 -15.97 -3.73
N ASP A 79 -2.61 -15.69 -4.49
CA ASP A 79 -1.32 -16.35 -4.33
C ASP A 79 -0.50 -15.72 -3.19
N LEU A 80 -0.78 -14.46 -2.83
CA LEU A 80 -0.03 -13.70 -1.82
C LEU A 80 -0.87 -13.27 -0.61
N MET A 81 -2.20 -13.33 -0.69
CA MET A 81 -3.06 -12.85 0.38
C MET A 81 -2.93 -13.65 1.67
N THR A 82 -3.18 -12.98 2.79
CA THR A 82 -3.41 -13.67 4.06
C THR A 82 -4.86 -14.13 4.13
N SER A 83 -5.06 -15.42 4.37
CA SER A 83 -6.36 -16.06 4.59
C SER A 83 -6.21 -17.24 5.57
N PRO A 84 -7.14 -17.48 6.51
CA PRO A 84 -8.32 -16.64 6.80
C PRO A 84 -7.90 -15.27 7.38
N VAL A 85 -8.67 -14.23 7.06
CA VAL A 85 -8.40 -12.89 7.57
C VAL A 85 -8.97 -12.73 8.98
N VAL A 86 -8.23 -12.06 9.85
CA VAL A 86 -8.75 -11.58 11.14
C VAL A 86 -9.59 -10.35 10.89
N SER A 87 -10.81 -10.32 11.43
CA SER A 87 -11.74 -9.20 11.31
C SER A 87 -12.31 -8.78 12.67
N PHE A 88 -12.83 -7.55 12.72
CA PHE A 88 -13.74 -7.10 13.78
C PHE A 88 -15.18 -7.21 13.30
N LEU A 89 -16.12 -7.30 14.23
CA LEU A 89 -17.49 -6.87 13.98
C LEU A 89 -17.64 -5.39 14.33
N GLU A 90 -18.50 -4.68 13.62
CA GLU A 90 -18.72 -3.24 13.84
C GLU A 90 -19.21 -2.91 15.24
N ASP A 91 -19.94 -3.82 15.89
CA ASP A 91 -20.45 -3.70 17.26
C ASP A 91 -19.45 -4.12 18.34
N ASN A 92 -18.25 -4.59 17.95
CA ASN A 92 -17.23 -4.95 18.93
C ASN A 92 -16.84 -3.71 19.76
N PRO A 93 -16.68 -3.84 21.08
CA PRO A 93 -16.15 -2.76 21.90
C PRO A 93 -14.75 -2.35 21.42
N ILE A 94 -14.45 -1.06 21.43
CA ILE A 94 -13.16 -0.54 20.97
C ILE A 94 -11.96 -1.15 21.71
N LYS A 95 -12.14 -1.57 22.98
CA LYS A 95 -11.11 -2.27 23.77
C LYS A 95 -10.57 -3.54 23.08
N ARG A 96 -11.38 -4.18 22.22
CA ARG A 96 -10.99 -5.35 21.43
C ARG A 96 -9.81 -5.05 20.49
N ALA A 97 -9.64 -3.79 20.08
CA ALA A 97 -8.56 -3.34 19.21
C ALA A 97 -7.17 -3.54 19.84
N GLU A 98 -7.04 -3.41 21.15
CA GLU A 98 -5.74 -3.58 21.84
C GLU A 98 -5.21 -5.01 21.68
N GLU A 99 -6.06 -6.02 21.85
CA GLU A 99 -5.66 -7.42 21.64
C GLU A 99 -5.20 -7.65 20.18
N ILE A 100 -5.90 -7.10 19.19
CA ILE A 100 -5.54 -7.30 17.78
C ILE A 100 -4.28 -6.54 17.37
N PHE A 101 -4.16 -5.27 17.74
CA PHE A 101 -3.07 -4.41 17.29
C PHE A 101 -1.80 -4.55 18.13
N VAL A 102 -1.91 -4.77 19.44
CA VAL A 102 -0.75 -4.88 20.34
C VAL A 102 -0.30 -6.32 20.48
N GLN A 103 -1.21 -7.21 20.87
CA GLN A 103 -0.85 -8.59 21.20
C GLN A 103 -0.65 -9.42 19.93
N LYS A 104 -1.59 -9.34 18.99
CA LYS A 104 -1.51 -10.08 17.72
C LYS A 104 -0.75 -9.35 16.62
N ARG A 105 -0.39 -8.08 16.82
CA ARG A 105 0.45 -7.26 15.91
C ARG A 105 -0.08 -7.16 14.47
N PHE A 106 -1.40 -7.24 14.28
CA PHE A 106 -1.99 -6.85 13.01
C PHE A 106 -1.93 -5.34 12.86
N ARG A 107 -1.88 -4.82 11.63
CA ARG A 107 -1.84 -3.36 11.38
C ARG A 107 -3.10 -2.82 10.72
N HIS A 108 -3.81 -3.67 9.98
CA HIS A 108 -5.04 -3.32 9.30
C HIS A 108 -5.99 -4.49 9.44
N VAL A 109 -7.22 -4.21 9.84
CA VAL A 109 -8.21 -5.23 10.18
C VAL A 109 -9.53 -4.82 9.51
N PRO A 110 -10.07 -5.65 8.59
CA PRO A 110 -11.39 -5.44 8.04
C PRO A 110 -12.45 -5.47 9.14
N VAL A 111 -13.46 -4.63 9.01
CA VAL A 111 -14.62 -4.57 9.91
C VAL A 111 -15.83 -5.05 9.14
N LEU A 112 -16.54 -6.01 9.73
CA LEU A 112 -17.71 -6.65 9.16
C LEU A 112 -18.98 -6.25 9.92
N ASN A 113 -20.10 -6.21 9.22
CA ASN A 113 -21.40 -6.09 9.87
C ASN A 113 -21.90 -7.47 10.34
N GLN A 114 -23.08 -7.49 10.98
CA GLN A 114 -23.71 -8.74 11.44
C GLN A 114 -24.07 -9.72 10.32
N LYS A 115 -24.13 -9.26 9.06
CA LYS A 115 -24.37 -10.09 7.87
C LYS A 115 -23.07 -10.58 7.22
N ASN A 116 -21.93 -10.46 7.90
CA ASN A 116 -20.61 -10.84 7.40
C ASN A 116 -20.16 -10.06 6.15
N THR A 117 -20.73 -8.88 5.91
CA THR A 117 -20.38 -7.99 4.80
C THR A 117 -19.33 -6.98 5.25
N LEU A 118 -18.36 -6.67 4.38
CA LEU A 118 -17.36 -5.64 4.63
C LEU A 118 -17.98 -4.24 4.76
N CYS A 119 -17.87 -3.62 5.93
CA CYS A 119 -18.43 -2.27 6.20
C CYS A 119 -17.37 -1.22 6.56
N GLY A 120 -16.18 -1.64 6.98
CA GLY A 120 -15.07 -0.72 7.26
C GLY A 120 -13.70 -1.36 7.31
N ILE A 121 -12.70 -0.53 7.60
CA ILE A 121 -11.36 -0.97 7.96
C ILE A 121 -10.86 -0.14 9.13
N LEU A 122 -10.20 -0.78 10.10
CA LEU A 122 -9.51 -0.11 11.18
C LEU A 122 -8.02 -0.44 11.12
N SER A 123 -7.18 0.59 11.12
CA SER A 123 -5.73 0.45 11.22
C SER A 123 -5.24 0.69 12.63
N ASP A 124 -4.07 0.13 12.96
CA ASP A 124 -3.36 0.40 14.21
C ASP A 124 -3.08 1.89 14.41
N ARG A 125 -2.78 2.62 13.32
CA ARG A 125 -2.60 4.06 13.31
C ARG A 125 -3.87 4.83 13.64
N ASP A 126 -4.99 4.44 13.05
CA ASP A 126 -6.28 5.10 13.31
C ASP A 126 -6.71 4.85 14.76
N TRP A 127 -6.56 3.61 15.24
CA TRP A 127 -6.78 3.26 16.65
C TRP A 127 -5.84 4.00 17.59
N MET A 128 -4.55 4.11 17.27
CA MET A 128 -3.58 4.82 18.10
C MET A 128 -3.90 6.30 18.19
N ARG A 129 -4.25 6.95 17.07
CA ARG A 129 -4.68 8.35 17.08
C ARG A 129 -5.91 8.53 17.97
N TRP A 130 -6.93 7.69 17.78
CA TRP A 130 -8.13 7.72 18.61
C TRP A 130 -7.78 7.54 20.10
N ARG A 131 -6.90 6.58 20.45
CA ARG A 131 -6.49 6.30 21.84
C ARG A 131 -5.80 7.49 22.52
N LEU A 132 -5.08 8.33 21.78
CA LEU A 132 -4.43 9.53 22.32
C LEU A 132 -5.42 10.66 22.64
N GLU A 133 -6.58 10.65 21.98
CA GLU A 133 -7.59 11.72 22.07
C GLU A 133 -8.76 11.37 22.99
N HIS A 134 -8.88 10.10 23.43
CA HIS A 134 -10.07 9.57 24.12
C HIS A 134 -9.75 8.90 25.46
N ASN A 135 -10.73 8.90 26.35
CA ASN A 135 -10.63 8.26 27.66
C ASN A 135 -10.74 6.72 27.53
N PRO A 136 -9.87 5.93 28.22
CA PRO A 136 -9.94 4.46 28.21
C PRO A 136 -11.28 3.85 28.67
N ASP A 137 -12.12 4.58 29.41
CA ASP A 137 -13.43 4.10 29.91
C ASP A 137 -14.60 4.35 28.96
N THR A 138 -14.32 4.72 27.72
CA THR A 138 -15.33 4.89 26.67
C THR A 138 -16.05 3.60 26.30
N THR A 139 -17.32 3.73 25.91
CA THR A 139 -18.20 2.65 25.44
C THR A 139 -18.30 2.58 23.91
N GLN A 140 -17.47 3.34 23.19
CA GLN A 140 -17.49 3.37 21.73
C GLN A 140 -17.18 2.01 21.12
N THR A 141 -17.76 1.79 19.94
CA THR A 141 -17.57 0.58 19.14
C THR A 141 -16.50 0.75 18.07
N ILE A 142 -16.02 -0.36 17.50
CA ILE A 142 -15.12 -0.35 16.34
C ILE A 142 -15.77 0.38 15.15
N GLY A 143 -17.07 0.17 14.94
CA GLY A 143 -17.83 0.77 13.84
C GLY A 143 -17.89 2.29 13.86
N GLU A 144 -17.79 2.91 15.04
CA GLU A 144 -17.80 4.37 15.18
C GLU A 144 -16.49 5.03 14.76
N ILE A 145 -15.37 4.29 14.81
CA ILE A 145 -14.04 4.85 14.54
C ILE A 145 -13.40 4.30 13.26
N MET A 146 -13.97 3.24 12.67
CA MET A 146 -13.47 2.65 11.44
C MET A 146 -13.58 3.63 10.27
N LYS A 147 -12.71 3.47 9.28
CA LYS A 147 -12.91 4.10 7.98
C LYS A 147 -13.95 3.31 7.20
N THR A 148 -14.98 4.00 6.70
CA THR A 148 -16.12 3.40 6.01
C THR A 148 -15.97 3.36 4.49
N LYS A 149 -15.11 4.22 3.92
CA LYS A 149 -14.73 4.18 2.50
C LYS A 149 -13.48 3.33 2.32
N ILE A 150 -13.64 2.18 1.69
CA ILE A 150 -12.63 1.12 1.63
C ILE A 150 -12.38 0.79 0.17
N LEU A 151 -11.12 0.74 -0.25
CA LEU A 151 -10.78 0.16 -1.53
C LEU A 151 -10.57 -1.35 -1.35
N SER A 152 -11.23 -2.15 -2.18
CA SER A 152 -11.17 -3.62 -2.14
C SER A 152 -10.93 -4.19 -3.53
N VAL A 153 -10.58 -5.48 -3.59
CA VAL A 153 -10.19 -6.14 -4.84
C VAL A 153 -10.71 -7.58 -4.91
N GLN A 154 -10.91 -8.12 -6.11
CA GLN A 154 -11.23 -9.54 -6.30
C GLN A 154 -10.01 -10.44 -6.20
N ILE A 155 -10.26 -11.72 -5.91
CA ILE A 155 -9.25 -12.75 -5.67
C ILE A 155 -8.27 -13.00 -6.85
N HIS A 156 -8.71 -12.70 -8.07
CA HIS A 156 -7.96 -12.96 -9.31
C HIS A 156 -7.24 -11.71 -9.86
N ALA A 157 -7.29 -10.57 -9.15
CA ALA A 157 -6.58 -9.37 -9.58
C ALA A 157 -5.05 -9.58 -9.54
N ARG A 158 -4.33 -8.98 -10.50
CA ARG A 158 -2.89 -9.19 -10.63
C ARG A 158 -2.12 -8.41 -9.56
N ILE A 159 -1.02 -8.99 -9.08
CA ILE A 159 -0.21 -8.35 -8.04
C ILE A 159 0.40 -7.02 -8.50
N LEU A 160 0.77 -6.88 -9.78
CA LEU A 160 1.27 -5.61 -10.30
C LEU A 160 0.22 -4.50 -10.27
N GLU A 161 -1.03 -4.81 -10.60
CA GLU A 161 -2.14 -3.86 -10.53
C GLU A 161 -2.41 -3.46 -9.08
N ILE A 162 -2.45 -4.44 -8.18
CA ILE A 162 -2.59 -4.21 -6.74
C ILE A 162 -1.45 -3.32 -6.21
N SER A 163 -0.22 -3.59 -6.63
CA SER A 163 0.96 -2.81 -6.22
C SER A 163 0.83 -1.35 -6.64
N LYS A 164 0.39 -1.10 -7.87
CA LYS A 164 0.14 0.24 -8.40
C LYS A 164 -0.94 0.96 -7.57
N VAL A 165 -2.07 0.29 -7.34
CA VAL A 165 -3.18 0.86 -6.54
C VAL A 165 -2.75 1.17 -5.11
N LEU A 166 -2.06 0.26 -4.42
CA LEU A 166 -1.55 0.51 -3.07
C LEU A 166 -0.61 1.72 -3.01
N PHE A 167 0.21 1.91 -4.05
CA PHE A 167 1.16 3.01 -4.14
C PHE A 167 0.47 4.35 -4.44
N GLU A 168 -0.35 4.42 -5.49
CA GLU A 168 -1.02 5.64 -5.95
C GLU A 168 -2.05 6.15 -4.94
N GLU A 169 -2.88 5.25 -4.39
CA GLU A 169 -3.90 5.59 -3.40
C GLU A 169 -3.32 5.78 -1.98
N ARG A 170 -2.01 5.57 -1.80
CA ARG A 170 -1.28 5.70 -0.52
C ARG A 170 -1.90 4.87 0.61
N ILE A 171 -2.41 3.70 0.30
CA ILE A 171 -3.03 2.78 1.25
C ILE A 171 -2.12 1.60 1.59
N GLY A 172 -2.25 1.09 2.82
CA GLY A 172 -1.37 0.03 3.33
C GLY A 172 -1.76 -1.39 2.92
N CYS A 173 -3.03 -1.58 2.55
CA CYS A 173 -3.64 -2.88 2.29
C CYS A 173 -4.92 -2.75 1.46
N LEU A 174 -5.35 -3.88 0.89
CA LEU A 174 -6.66 -4.07 0.26
C LEU A 174 -7.32 -5.32 0.86
N PRO A 175 -8.54 -5.21 1.42
CA PRO A 175 -9.39 -6.37 1.62
C PRO A 175 -9.71 -7.03 0.28
N ILE A 176 -9.72 -8.36 0.29
CA ILE A 176 -10.09 -9.17 -0.86
C ILE A 176 -11.48 -9.72 -0.61
N ILE A 177 -12.37 -9.49 -1.56
CA ILE A 177 -13.78 -9.87 -1.47
C ILE A 177 -14.18 -10.87 -2.55
N ASN A 178 -15.21 -11.66 -2.26
CA ASN A 178 -15.93 -12.44 -3.27
C ASN A 178 -17.07 -11.62 -3.90
N ASP A 179 -17.85 -12.24 -4.79
CA ASP A 179 -18.96 -11.60 -5.49
C ASP A 179 -20.14 -11.21 -4.57
N LYS A 180 -20.15 -11.71 -3.32
CA LYS A 180 -21.13 -11.37 -2.29
C LYS A 180 -20.65 -10.26 -1.34
N ILE A 181 -19.48 -9.66 -1.60
CA ILE A 181 -18.85 -8.63 -0.74
C ILE A 181 -18.45 -9.19 0.64
N GLU A 182 -18.25 -10.50 0.74
CA GLU A 182 -17.69 -11.14 1.92
C GLU A 182 -16.16 -11.11 1.83
N VAL A 183 -15.50 -10.83 2.94
CA VAL A 183 -14.03 -10.77 2.97
C VAL A 183 -13.46 -12.18 3.05
N ILE A 184 -12.65 -12.53 2.05
CA ILE A 184 -11.98 -13.84 1.95
C ILE A 184 -10.49 -13.77 2.31
N GLY A 185 -9.92 -12.57 2.30
CA GLY A 185 -8.52 -12.35 2.63
C GLY A 185 -8.16 -10.87 2.71
N ILE A 186 -6.90 -10.60 3.01
CA ILE A 186 -6.31 -9.26 2.94
C ILE A 186 -4.95 -9.35 2.29
N ILE A 187 -4.60 -8.36 1.47
CA ILE A 187 -3.26 -8.22 0.90
C ILE A 187 -2.67 -6.88 1.31
N THR A 188 -1.42 -6.89 1.74
CA THR A 188 -0.70 -5.71 2.23
C THR A 188 0.55 -5.44 1.40
N ARG A 189 1.09 -4.22 1.52
CA ARG A 189 2.41 -3.89 0.94
C ARG A 189 3.51 -4.85 1.38
N SER A 190 3.43 -5.35 2.62
CA SER A 190 4.42 -6.29 3.15
C SER A 190 4.34 -7.68 2.53
N ASP A 191 3.15 -8.12 2.09
CA ASP A 191 3.00 -9.41 1.40
C ASP A 191 3.66 -9.37 0.02
N ILE A 192 3.47 -8.27 -0.70
CA ILE A 192 4.10 -8.01 -2.00
C ILE A 192 5.61 -7.89 -1.84
N LEU A 193 6.08 -7.10 -0.87
CA LEU A 193 7.52 -6.96 -0.59
C LEU A 193 8.15 -8.30 -0.22
N ARG A 194 7.46 -9.12 0.57
CA ARG A 194 7.92 -10.47 0.91
C ARG A 194 8.01 -11.38 -0.31
N ALA A 195 7.07 -11.29 -1.23
CA ALA A 195 7.12 -12.05 -2.49
C ALA A 195 8.33 -11.63 -3.34
N ILE A 196 8.57 -10.32 -3.49
CA ILE A 196 9.74 -9.77 -4.19
C ILE A 196 11.03 -10.32 -3.57
N LEU A 197 11.18 -10.24 -2.24
CA LEU A 197 12.39 -10.71 -1.54
C LEU A 197 12.62 -12.22 -1.70
N LYS A 198 11.55 -13.03 -1.69
CA LYS A 198 11.65 -14.48 -1.93
C LYS A 198 12.11 -14.79 -3.35
N MET A 199 11.69 -14.00 -4.33
CA MET A 199 12.03 -14.21 -5.75
C MET A 199 13.42 -13.68 -6.10
N SER A 200 13.85 -12.58 -5.47
CA SER A 200 15.10 -11.92 -5.79
C SER A 200 16.34 -12.55 -5.15
N GLN A 201 16.17 -13.55 -4.28
CA GLN A 201 17.26 -14.21 -3.51
C GLN A 201 18.27 -13.19 -2.95
N ILE A 202 17.78 -12.04 -2.45
CA ILE A 202 18.67 -11.01 -1.90
C ILE A 202 19.24 -11.56 -0.59
N GLU A 203 20.45 -12.08 -0.67
CA GLU A 203 21.28 -12.37 0.50
C GLU A 203 21.80 -11.04 1.04
N PHE A 204 21.47 -10.75 2.30
CA PHE A 204 22.16 -9.69 3.02
C PHE A 204 23.54 -10.23 3.39
N LEU A 205 24.60 -9.65 2.81
CA LEU A 205 25.97 -9.89 3.29
C LEU A 205 26.04 -9.37 4.73
N ALA A 206 26.25 -10.30 5.66
CA ALA A 206 26.47 -10.03 7.08
C ALA A 206 27.91 -9.60 7.35
#